data_AF-A0A2V9T8F4-F1
#
_entry.id   AF-A0A2V9T8F4-F1
#
_cell.length_a   1.000
_cell.length_b   1.000
_cell.length_c   1.000
_cell.angle_alpha   90.00
_cell.angle_beta   90.00
_cell.angle_gamma   90.00
#
_symmetry.space_group_name_H-M   'P 1'
#
loop_
_entity.id
_entity.type
_entity.pdbx_description
1 polymer ?
#
loop_
_entity_poly.entity_id
_entity_poly.type
_entity_poly.pdbx_seq_one_letter_code
_entity_poly.pdbx_strand_id
1 'polypeptide(L)'
;MDQSQTRTLAQSNGFRWMDFDAYLFDIDGTLLVTRDLVHYNALNRAIREVYGVEATIDGIAYHGKTDLGILRAVLERAGTSADVFEARMPEALSIVCREVGANAHGITADICSSIPEVLTHTWHRLRKFGNRRLA
;
A
#
# COMPACT_ATOMS: atom_id res chain seq x y z
N MET A 1 21.58 -37.23 -7.09
CA MET A 1 21.46 -35.76 -7.13
C MET A 1 20.61 -35.44 -8.34
N ASP A 2 19.32 -35.24 -8.13
CA ASP A 2 18.37 -34.90 -9.17
C ASP A 2 17.57 -33.70 -8.67
N GLN A 3 17.70 -32.59 -9.38
CA GLN A 3 17.07 -31.32 -9.03
C GLN A 3 15.64 -31.34 -9.58
N SER A 4 14.67 -31.66 -8.71
CA SER A 4 13.27 -31.51 -9.05
C SER A 4 12.95 -30.03 -9.25
N GLN A 5 12.80 -29.63 -10.51
CA GLN A 5 12.27 -28.34 -10.90
C GLN A 5 10.83 -28.22 -10.41
N THR A 6 10.60 -27.40 -9.38
CA THR A 6 9.26 -27.00 -8.95
C THR A 6 8.65 -26.10 -10.02
N ARG A 7 7.97 -26.71 -10.99
CA ARG A 7 7.15 -26.00 -11.99
C ARG A 7 5.91 -25.45 -11.27
N THR A 8 5.93 -24.18 -10.91
CA THR A 8 4.72 -23.47 -10.48
C THR A 8 3.76 -23.43 -11.67
N LEU A 9 2.80 -24.35 -11.69
CA LEU A 9 1.69 -24.36 -12.64
C LEU A 9 0.76 -23.20 -12.31
N ALA A 10 1.07 -22.00 -12.81
CA ALA A 10 0.07 -20.96 -12.93
C ALA A 10 -0.97 -21.43 -13.94
N GLN A 11 -2.17 -21.81 -13.48
CA GLN A 11 -3.30 -22.06 -14.36
C GLN A 11 -3.51 -20.81 -15.22
N SER A 12 -3.34 -20.95 -16.54
CA SER A 12 -3.58 -19.87 -17.48
C SER A 12 -5.09 -19.62 -17.55
N ASN A 13 -5.58 -18.69 -16.75
CA ASN A 13 -6.96 -18.21 -16.75
C ASN A 13 -7.33 -17.37 -18.00
N GLY A 14 -6.56 -17.48 -19.09
CA GLY A 14 -6.73 -16.69 -20.31
C GLY A 14 -6.42 -15.19 -20.16
N PHE A 15 -6.01 -14.73 -18.97
CA PHE A 15 -5.73 -13.33 -18.72
C PHE A 15 -4.44 -12.90 -19.43
N ARG A 16 -4.59 -12.15 -20.52
CA ARG A 16 -3.48 -11.61 -21.31
C ARG A 16 -3.00 -10.28 -20.73
N TRP A 17 -2.41 -10.33 -19.53
CA TRP A 17 -1.94 -9.14 -18.83
C TRP A 17 -0.92 -8.30 -19.64
N MET A 18 -0.24 -8.89 -20.62
CA MET A 18 0.66 -8.17 -21.52
C MET A 18 -0.02 -7.33 -22.60
N ASP A 19 -1.35 -7.37 -22.73
CA ASP A 19 -2.08 -6.61 -23.76
C ASP A 19 -2.50 -5.21 -23.27
N PHE A 20 -2.29 -4.87 -22.00
CA PHE A 20 -2.73 -3.60 -21.42
C PHE A 20 -1.73 -2.46 -21.57
N ASP A 21 -2.22 -1.28 -21.98
CA ASP A 21 -1.43 -0.06 -22.14
C ASP A 21 -1.16 0.71 -20.84
N ALA A 22 -1.69 0.23 -19.72
CA ALA A 22 -1.42 0.75 -18.40
C ALA A 22 -1.42 -0.37 -17.37
N TYR A 23 -0.56 -0.23 -16.37
CA TYR A 23 -0.46 -1.10 -15.20
C TYR A 23 -0.50 -0.23 -13.95
N LEU A 24 -1.39 -0.56 -13.02
CA LEU A 24 -1.46 0.10 -11.72
C LEU A 24 -1.00 -0.91 -10.67
N PHE A 25 -0.05 -0.49 -9.85
CA PHE A 25 0.48 -1.30 -8.76
C PHE A 25 0.09 -0.63 -7.45
N ASP A 26 -0.49 -1.43 -6.55
CA ASP A 26 -0.50 -1.11 -5.13
C ASP A 26 0.93 -1.16 -4.57
N ILE A 27 1.19 -0.58 -3.39
CA ILE A 27 2.53 -0.50 -2.80
C ILE A 27 2.71 -1.62 -1.77
N ASP A 28 1.97 -1.56 -0.67
CA ASP A 28 2.19 -2.39 0.50
C ASP A 28 1.71 -3.84 0.27
N GLY A 29 2.61 -4.81 0.45
CA GLY A 29 2.34 -6.21 0.15
C GLY A 29 2.28 -6.54 -1.34
N THR A 30 2.45 -5.54 -2.21
CA THR A 30 2.51 -5.72 -3.67
C THR A 30 3.90 -5.44 -4.21
N LEU A 31 4.41 -4.20 -4.08
CA LEU A 31 5.76 -3.84 -4.52
C LEU A 31 6.79 -4.11 -3.44
N LEU A 32 6.45 -3.82 -2.19
CA LEU A 32 7.32 -3.94 -1.03
C LEU A 32 6.54 -4.36 0.20
N VAL A 33 7.25 -4.87 1.20
CA VAL A 33 6.72 -5.11 2.55
C VAL A 33 7.57 -4.35 3.55
N THR A 34 6.92 -3.66 4.47
CA THR A 34 7.57 -3.02 5.62
C THR A 34 7.50 -3.93 6.83
N ARG A 35 8.54 -3.92 7.67
CA ARG A 35 8.61 -4.71 8.92
C ARG A 35 8.74 -3.86 10.18
N ASP A 36 8.70 -2.55 10.01
CA ASP A 36 8.75 -1.56 11.08
C ASP A 36 7.34 -1.16 11.55
N LEU A 37 7.29 -0.23 12.50
CA LEU A 37 6.05 0.29 13.08
C LEU A 37 5.85 1.79 12.78
N VAL A 38 6.54 2.37 11.81
CA VAL A 38 6.48 3.82 11.56
C VAL A 38 5.07 4.26 11.20
N HIS A 39 4.43 3.61 10.22
CA HIS A 39 3.05 3.90 9.84
C HIS A 39 2.06 3.55 10.96
N TYR A 40 2.23 2.42 11.62
CA TYR A 40 1.41 1.99 12.77
C TYR A 40 1.38 3.07 13.87
N ASN A 41 2.56 3.56 14.27
CA ASN A 41 2.69 4.58 15.30
C ASN A 41 2.11 5.93 14.87
N ALA A 42 2.30 6.32 13.59
CA ALA A 42 1.76 7.55 13.04
C ALA A 42 0.21 7.57 13.05
N LEU A 43 -0.42 6.46 12.64
CA LEU A 43 -1.87 6.31 12.64
C LEU A 43 -2.43 6.34 14.07
N ASN A 44 -1.84 5.58 14.99
CA ASN A 44 -2.25 5.58 16.40
C ASN A 44 -2.09 6.97 17.05
N ARG A 45 -1.04 7.70 16.69
CA ARG A 45 -0.85 9.07 17.16
C ARG A 45 -1.93 10.01 16.64
N ALA A 46 -2.30 9.92 15.36
CA ALA A 46 -3.38 10.74 14.79
C ALA A 46 -4.74 10.44 15.45
N ILE A 47 -5.05 9.17 15.74
CA ILE A 47 -6.26 8.76 16.46
C ILE A 47 -6.34 9.46 17.83
N ARG A 48 -5.25 9.41 18.61
CA ARG A 48 -5.19 10.00 19.94
C ARG A 48 -5.17 11.52 19.93
N GLU A 49 -4.33 12.15 19.09
CA GLU A 49 -4.12 13.60 19.12
C GLU A 49 -5.26 14.40 18.49
N VAL A 50 -5.87 13.87 17.42
CA VAL A 50 -6.90 14.61 16.67
C VAL A 50 -8.31 14.27 17.11
N TYR A 51 -8.55 13.00 17.44
CA TYR A 51 -9.88 12.52 17.80
C TYR A 51 -10.07 12.29 19.30
N GLY A 52 -8.98 12.29 20.09
CA GLY A 52 -9.06 12.02 21.53
C GLY A 52 -9.54 10.60 21.85
N VAL A 53 -9.37 9.67 20.92
CA VAL A 53 -9.83 8.28 21.05
C VAL A 53 -8.67 7.41 21.52
N GLU A 54 -8.89 6.66 22.60
CA GLU A 54 -7.95 5.64 23.09
C GLU A 54 -8.16 4.32 22.35
N ALA A 55 -7.71 4.26 21.10
CA ALA A 55 -7.75 3.07 20.25
C ALA A 55 -6.49 2.94 19.40
N THR A 56 -6.19 1.71 18.98
CA THR A 56 -5.15 1.40 18.01
C THR A 56 -5.78 0.84 16.73
N ILE A 57 -4.97 0.76 15.67
CA ILE A 57 -5.36 0.09 14.43
C ILE A 57 -5.44 -1.45 14.54
N ASP A 58 -5.21 -2.01 15.74
CA ASP A 58 -5.24 -3.47 15.96
C ASP A 58 -6.61 -4.07 15.64
N GLY A 59 -6.59 -5.25 15.01
CA GLY A 59 -7.80 -5.97 14.60
C GLY A 59 -8.58 -5.31 13.46
N ILE A 60 -8.06 -4.26 12.83
CA ILE A 60 -8.58 -3.77 11.55
C ILE A 60 -7.92 -4.56 10.42
N ALA A 61 -8.73 -5.12 9.52
CA ALA A 61 -8.22 -5.65 8.26
C ALA A 61 -7.76 -4.48 7.38
N TYR A 62 -6.46 -4.17 7.37
CA TYR A 62 -5.91 -3.00 6.68
C TYR A 62 -5.33 -3.30 5.29
N HIS A 63 -5.13 -4.56 4.91
CA HIS A 63 -4.67 -4.92 3.57
C HIS A 63 -5.56 -4.32 2.47
N GLY A 64 -4.96 -3.61 1.52
CA GLY A 64 -5.64 -2.94 0.41
C GLY A 64 -6.44 -1.69 0.82
N LYS A 65 -6.27 -1.16 2.05
CA LYS A 65 -6.85 0.11 2.49
C LYS A 65 -5.82 1.21 2.47
N THR A 66 -6.26 2.43 2.16
CA THR A 66 -5.48 3.64 2.36
C THR A 66 -5.37 3.97 3.85
N ASP A 67 -4.36 4.74 4.24
CA ASP A 67 -4.20 5.25 5.62
C ASP A 67 -5.49 5.91 6.15
N LEU A 68 -6.14 6.73 5.32
CA LEU A 68 -7.42 7.37 5.67
C LEU A 68 -8.55 6.35 5.85
N GLY A 69 -8.58 5.31 5.03
CA GLY A 69 -9.53 4.21 5.17
C GLY A 69 -9.31 3.40 6.45
N ILE A 70 -8.06 3.20 6.86
CA ILE A 70 -7.71 2.55 8.13
C ILE A 70 -8.14 3.42 9.31
N LEU A 71 -7.81 4.72 9.30
CA LEU A 71 -8.23 5.68 10.33
C LEU A 71 -9.75 5.70 10.48
N ARG A 72 -10.48 5.82 9.36
CA ARG A 72 -11.95 5.82 9.36
C ARG A 72 -12.49 4.55 10.01
N ALA A 73 -11.98 3.38 9.62
CA ALA A 73 -12.44 2.10 10.17
C ALA A 73 -12.23 1.98 11.69
N VAL A 74 -11.09 2.45 12.22
CA VAL A 74 -10.86 2.47 13.68
C VAL A 74 -11.83 3.40 14.38
N LEU A 75 -11.98 4.62 13.86
CA LEU A 75 -12.76 5.68 14.48
C LEU A 75 -14.26 5.35 14.46
N GLU A 76 -14.76 4.79 13.35
CA GLU A 76 -16.13 4.26 13.26
C GLU A 76 -16.36 3.15 14.29
N ARG A 77 -15.42 2.21 14.43
CA ARG A 77 -15.48 1.15 15.45
C ARG A 77 -15.47 1.71 16.88
N ALA A 78 -14.81 2.85 17.09
CA ALA A 78 -14.78 3.58 18.36
C ALA A 78 -15.97 4.54 18.57
N GLY A 79 -16.91 4.61 17.61
CA GLY A 79 -18.12 5.43 17.72
C GLY A 79 -17.99 6.89 17.26
N THR A 80 -16.90 7.24 16.57
CA THR A 80 -16.77 8.55 15.90
C THR A 80 -17.70 8.60 14.69
N SER A 81 -18.50 9.66 14.59
CA SER A 81 -19.39 9.85 13.44
C SER A 81 -18.60 10.27 12.19
N ALA A 82 -19.17 10.00 11.01
CA ALA A 82 -18.59 10.42 9.73
C ALA A 82 -18.35 11.93 9.68
N ASP A 83 -19.27 12.75 10.19
CA ASP A 83 -19.12 14.22 10.19
C ASP A 83 -17.92 14.68 11.01
N VAL A 84 -17.71 14.06 12.19
CA VAL A 84 -16.54 14.37 13.03
C VAL A 84 -15.26 13.90 12.37
N PHE A 85 -15.27 12.72 11.73
CA PHE A 85 -14.15 12.21 10.95
C PHE A 85 -13.76 13.19 9.83
N GLU A 86 -14.71 13.54 8.96
CA GLU A 86 -14.42 14.38 7.80
C GLU A 86 -13.97 15.79 8.19
N ALA A 87 -14.56 16.37 9.25
CA ALA A 87 -14.16 17.70 9.74
C ALA A 87 -12.72 17.76 10.25
N ARG A 88 -12.17 16.63 10.72
CA ARG A 88 -10.84 16.55 11.34
C ARG A 88 -9.81 15.80 10.48
N MET A 89 -10.25 15.18 9.38
CA MET A 89 -9.41 14.38 8.50
C MET A 89 -8.15 15.12 7.99
N PRO A 90 -8.21 16.40 7.57
CA PRO A 90 -7.01 17.12 7.14
C PRO A 90 -5.96 17.27 8.25
N GLU A 91 -6.40 17.48 9.48
CA GLU A 91 -5.53 17.56 10.66
C GLU A 91 -4.90 16.20 10.95
N ALA A 92 -5.69 15.13 10.94
CA ALA A 92 -5.21 13.76 11.11
C ALA A 92 -4.16 13.37 10.06
N LEU A 93 -4.41 13.69 8.78
CA LEU A 93 -3.46 13.45 7.70
C LEU A 93 -2.14 14.22 7.92
N SER A 94 -2.22 15.48 8.37
CA SER A 94 -1.03 16.26 8.71
C SER A 94 -0.20 15.62 9.83
N ILE A 95 -0.85 15.04 10.85
CA ILE A 95 -0.16 14.30 11.91
C ILE A 95 0.51 13.06 11.33
N VAL A 96 -0.21 12.25 10.54
CA VAL A 96 0.37 11.04 9.92
C VAL A 96 1.59 11.39 9.08
N CYS A 97 1.48 12.36 8.16
CA CYS A 97 2.60 12.75 7.30
C CYS A 97 3.80 13.29 8.10
N ARG A 98 3.56 14.10 9.14
CA ARG A 98 4.61 14.62 10.02
C ARG A 98 5.35 13.48 10.73
N GLU A 99 4.61 12.55 11.32
CA GLU A 99 5.20 11.45 12.10
C GLU A 99 5.93 10.46 11.21
N VAL A 100 5.38 10.10 10.05
CA VAL A 100 6.07 9.26 9.08
C VAL A 100 7.33 9.96 8.57
N GLY A 101 7.25 11.24 8.21
CA GLY A 101 8.41 12.02 7.73
C GLY A 101 9.53 12.12 8.75
N ALA A 102 9.20 12.38 10.02
CA ALA A 102 10.18 12.45 11.11
C ALA A 102 10.86 11.10 11.40
N ASN A 103 10.15 10.00 11.17
CA ASN A 103 10.62 8.65 11.47
C ASN A 103 10.98 7.83 10.21
N ALA A 104 11.08 8.47 9.05
CA ALA A 104 11.29 7.80 7.76
C ALA A 104 12.58 6.96 7.73
N HIS A 105 13.59 7.36 8.49
CA HIS A 105 14.85 6.63 8.64
C HIS A 105 14.69 5.25 9.32
N GLY A 106 13.59 5.03 10.04
CA GLY A 106 13.24 3.76 10.66
C GLY A 106 12.45 2.81 9.75
N ILE A 107 12.05 3.27 8.56
CA ILE A 107 11.31 2.43 7.61
C ILE A 107 12.24 1.35 7.09
N THR A 108 11.86 0.10 7.32
CA THR A 108 12.59 -1.08 6.87
C THR A 108 11.75 -1.82 5.85
N ALA A 109 12.01 -1.56 4.56
CA ALA A 109 11.26 -2.09 3.44
C ALA A 109 12.07 -3.14 2.66
N ASP A 110 11.47 -4.30 2.43
CA ASP A 110 11.97 -5.33 1.52
C ASP A 110 11.17 -5.30 0.22
N ILE A 111 11.84 -5.33 -0.94
CA ILE A 111 11.17 -5.46 -2.24
C ILE A 111 10.58 -6.87 -2.35
N CYS A 112 9.31 -6.95 -2.77
CA CYS A 112 8.66 -8.24 -2.99
C CYS A 112 9.33 -9.01 -4.14
N SER A 113 9.42 -10.33 -4.01
CA SER A 113 10.06 -11.18 -5.01
C SER A 113 9.42 -11.00 -6.40
N SER A 114 10.25 -11.04 -7.44
CA SER A 114 9.83 -10.92 -8.85
C SER A 114 9.29 -9.53 -9.28
N ILE A 115 9.09 -8.59 -8.36
CA ILE A 115 8.66 -7.23 -8.70
C ILE A 115 9.65 -6.49 -9.60
N PRO A 116 10.97 -6.53 -9.37
CA PRO A 116 11.93 -5.90 -10.28
C PRO A 116 11.80 -6.37 -11.73
N GLU A 117 11.59 -7.68 -11.94
CA GLU A 117 11.41 -8.29 -13.25
C GLU A 117 10.08 -7.88 -13.89
N VAL A 118 8.98 -7.87 -13.13
CA VAL A 118 7.67 -7.42 -13.60
C VAL A 118 7.69 -5.96 -14.04
N LEU A 119 8.28 -5.08 -13.22
CA LEU A 119 8.42 -3.65 -13.55
C LEU A 119 9.30 -3.44 -14.78
N THR A 120 10.41 -4.17 -14.88
CA THR A 120 11.30 -4.13 -16.06
C THR A 120 10.55 -4.55 -17.33
N HIS A 121 9.78 -5.65 -17.27
CA HIS A 121 9.09 -6.17 -18.44
C HIS A 121 7.97 -5.22 -18.92
N THR A 122 7.13 -4.74 -17.99
CA THR A 122 6.06 -3.80 -18.30
C THR A 122 6.60 -2.47 -18.84
N TRP A 123 7.69 -1.96 -18.26
CA TRP A 123 8.39 -0.77 -18.75
C TRP A 123 8.86 -0.92 -20.20
N HIS A 124 9.58 -2.00 -20.52
CA HIS A 124 10.06 -2.22 -21.89
C HIS A 124 8.93 -2.38 -22.89
N ARG A 125 7.83 -3.03 -22.50
CA ARG A 125 6.63 -3.18 -23.32
C ARG A 125 6.02 -1.81 -23.63
N LEU A 126 5.74 -0.99 -22.61
CA LEU A 126 5.13 0.32 -22.79
C LEU A 126 5.99 1.27 -23.64
N ARG A 127 7.32 1.24 -23.49
CA ARG A 127 8.23 2.03 -24.34
C ARG A 127 8.17 1.64 -25.82
N LYS A 128 8.04 0.34 -26.13
CA LYS A 128 7.89 -0.14 -27.52
C LYS A 128 6.55 0.29 -28.14
N PHE A 129 5.51 0.51 -27.34
CA PHE A 129 4.23 1.04 -27.81
C PHE A 129 4.28 2.55 -28.04
N GLY A 130 4.93 3.32 -27.14
CA GLY A 130 5.07 4.78 -27.28
C GLY A 130 5.78 5.20 -28.58
N ASN A 131 6.79 4.44 -29.01
CA ASN A 131 7.53 4.70 -30.25
C ASN A 131 6.76 4.37 -31.54
N ARG A 132 5.61 3.68 -31.47
CA ARG A 132 4.79 3.34 -32.65
C ARG A 132 3.61 4.29 -32.87
N ARG A 133 3.28 5.17 -31.92
CA ARG A 133 2.22 6.18 -32.08
C ARG A 133 2.74 7.51 -32.65
N LEU A 134 4.06 7.66 -32.82
CA LEU A 134 4.73 8.86 -33.34
C LEU A 134 5.33 8.65 -34.75
N ALA A 135 5.01 7.54 -35.42
CA ALA A 135 5.46 7.21 -36.77
C ALA A 135 4.26 7.06 -37.71
#